data_AF-A0A2N0TX16-F1
#
_entry.id   AF-A0A2N0TX16-F1
#
_cell.length_a   1.000
_cell.length_b   1.000
_cell.length_c   1.000
_cell.angle_alpha   90.00
_cell.angle_beta   90.00
_cell.angle_gamma   90.00
#
_symmetry.space_group_name_H-M   'P 1'
#
loop_
_entity.id
_entity.type
_entity.pdbx_description
1 polymer ?
#
loop_
_entity_poly.entity_id
_entity_poly.type
_entity_poly.pdbx_seq_one_letter_code
_entity_poly.pdbx_strand_id
1 'polypeptide(L)'
;MKNKIKYSLIFSLVLYLLANLFIIIQEKYYEDNLKNYDLNENGFFEENERTKKQQIIQEIVAGDTARTLAPITTIPIIIIFGFLFWSTLKIVGRKKLT
;
A
#
# COMPACT_ATOMS: atom_id res chain seq x y z
N MET A 1 -12.62 -6.89 -28.50
CA MET A 1 -12.79 -7.33 -27.09
C MET A 1 -11.44 -7.62 -26.40
N LYS A 2 -10.51 -8.33 -27.06
CA LYS A 2 -9.16 -8.66 -26.54
C LYS A 2 -8.37 -7.44 -26.00
N ASN A 3 -8.34 -6.33 -26.73
CA ASN A 3 -7.57 -5.14 -26.30
C ASN A 3 -8.08 -4.53 -24.97
N LYS A 4 -9.39 -4.54 -24.73
CA LYS A 4 -9.99 -4.00 -23.49
C LYS A 4 -9.61 -4.81 -22.26
N ILE A 5 -9.52 -6.13 -22.40
CA ILE A 5 -9.06 -7.04 -21.34
C ILE A 5 -7.58 -6.79 -21.07
N LYS A 6 -6.75 -6.68 -22.12
CA LYS A 6 -5.32 -6.34 -21.98
C LYS A 6 -5.11 -5.04 -21.20
N TYR A 7 -5.82 -3.97 -21.57
CA TYR A 7 -5.71 -2.68 -20.86
C TYR A 7 -6.17 -2.77 -19.41
N SER A 8 -7.21 -3.56 -19.13
CA SER A 8 -7.66 -3.79 -17.76
C SER A 8 -6.64 -4.53 -16.91
N LEU A 9 -5.98 -5.55 -17.47
CA LEU A 9 -4.93 -6.29 -16.76
C LEU A 9 -3.71 -5.40 -16.50
N ILE A 10 -3.30 -4.60 -17.48
CA ILE A 10 -2.21 -3.62 -17.31
C ILE A 10 -2.57 -2.60 -16.22
N PHE A 11 -3.80 -2.07 -16.24
CA PHE A 11 -4.29 -1.14 -15.23
C PHE A 11 -4.25 -1.76 -13.82
N SER A 12 -4.76 -2.98 -13.65
CA SER A 12 -4.71 -3.70 -12.38
C SER A 12 -3.28 -3.94 -11.89
N LEU A 13 -2.37 -4.33 -12.79
CA LEU A 13 -0.97 -4.54 -12.44
C LEU A 13 -0.30 -3.23 -12.00
N VAL A 14 -0.52 -2.13 -12.71
CA VAL A 14 0.01 -0.82 -12.34
C VAL A 14 -0.54 -0.39 -10.98
N LEU A 15 -1.85 -0.56 -10.75
CA LEU A 15 -2.48 -0.25 -9.47
C LEU A 15 -1.91 -1.11 -8.33
N TYR A 16 -1.65 -2.39 -8.59
CA TYR A 16 -0.98 -3.29 -7.64
C TYR A 16 0.40 -2.78 -7.24
N LEU A 17 1.23 -2.43 -8.22
CA LEU A 17 2.58 -1.94 -7.97
C LEU A 17 2.56 -0.62 -7.20
N LEU A 18 1.68 0.32 -7.57
CA LEU A 18 1.55 1.60 -6.88
C LEU A 18 1.08 1.44 -5.42
N ALA A 19 0.10 0.55 -5.18
CA ALA A 19 -0.39 0.30 -3.82
C ALA A 19 0.70 -0.29 -2.93
N ASN A 20 1.43 -1.30 -3.43
CA ASN A 20 2.51 -1.92 -2.66
C ASN A 20 3.70 -0.98 -2.47
N LEU A 21 4.04 -0.18 -3.48
CA LEU A 21 5.08 0.84 -3.36
C LEU A 21 4.73 1.89 -2.29
N PHE A 22 3.48 2.35 -2.26
CA PHE A 22 3.02 3.29 -1.23
C PHE A 22 3.16 2.69 0.18
N ILE A 23 2.84 1.41 0.35
CA ILE A 23 2.93 0.72 1.62
C ILE A 23 4.39 0.59 2.08
N ILE A 24 5.31 0.21 1.19
CA ILE A 24 6.75 0.15 1.47
C ILE A 24 7.31 1.52 1.88
N ILE A 25 6.88 2.60 1.20
CA ILE A 25 7.31 3.96 1.55
C ILE A 25 6.81 4.33 2.95
N GLN A 26 5.56 3.99 3.29
CA GLN A 26 5.00 4.26 4.61
C GLN A 26 5.71 3.48 5.71
N GLU A 27 5.98 2.19 5.50
CA GLU A 27 6.75 1.35 6.42
C GLU A 27 8.11 1.99 6.72
N LYS A 28 8.86 2.35 5.67
CA LYS A 28 10.15 3.02 5.81
C LYS A 28 10.04 4.36 6.53
N TYR A 29 9.01 5.16 6.25
CA TYR A 29 8.78 6.43 6.93
C TYR A 29 8.57 6.25 8.44
N TYR A 30 7.81 5.24 8.86
CA TYR A 30 7.60 4.97 10.28
C TYR A 30 8.84 4.37 10.95
N GLU A 31 9.57 3.50 10.27
CA GLU A 31 10.86 2.98 10.78
C GLU A 31 11.89 4.10 10.97
N ASP A 32 12.05 4.98 9.98
CA ASP A 32 12.99 6.10 10.05
C ASP A 32 12.55 7.09 11.15
N ASN A 33 11.25 7.33 11.31
CA ASN A 33 10.72 8.12 12.42
C ASN A 33 11.00 7.47 13.79
N LEU A 34 10.93 6.14 13.89
CA LEU A 34 11.18 5.42 15.12
C LEU A 34 12.67 5.47 15.50
N LYS A 35 13.57 5.35 14.50
CA LYS A 35 15.02 5.49 14.68
C LYS A 35 15.43 6.87 15.20
N ASN A 36 14.72 7.93 14.85
CA ASN A 36 15.02 9.28 15.38
C ASN A 36 14.87 9.40 16.91
N TYR A 37 14.23 8.43 17.58
CA TYR A 37 14.13 8.39 19.04
C TYR A 37 15.22 7.54 19.70
N ASP A 38 15.98 6.75 18.93
CA ASP A 38 17.14 5.98 19.39
C ASP A 38 18.37 6.90 19.36
N LEU A 39 18.57 7.70 20.41
CA LEU A 39 19.56 8.78 20.44
C LEU A 39 20.99 8.25 20.61
N ASN A 40 21.13 7.05 21.18
CA ASN A 40 22.40 6.37 21.42
C ASN A 40 22.72 5.31 20.33
N GLU A 41 21.83 5.14 19.35
CA GLU A 41 21.95 4.20 18.22
C GLU A 41 22.21 2.75 18.65
N ASN A 42 21.73 2.35 19.83
CA ASN A 42 22.00 1.02 20.37
C ASN A 42 20.92 -0.02 20.01
N GLY A 43 19.86 0.40 19.31
CA GLY A 43 18.73 -0.44 18.90
C GLY A 43 17.69 -0.69 19.98
N PHE A 44 17.83 -0.06 21.16
CA PHE A 44 16.94 -0.19 22.31
C PHE A 44 16.59 1.18 22.89
N PHE A 45 15.32 1.40 23.21
CA PHE A 45 14.88 2.64 23.85
C PHE A 45 15.13 2.62 25.35
N GLU A 46 16.02 3.49 25.80
CA GLU A 46 16.25 3.82 27.22
C GLU A 46 15.06 4.61 27.82
N GLU A 47 15.00 4.70 29.15
CA GLU A 47 13.85 5.29 29.85
C GLU A 47 13.63 6.77 29.49
N ASN A 48 14.71 7.51 29.26
CA ASN A 48 14.71 8.90 28.81
C ASN A 48 14.26 9.09 27.35
N GLU A 49 14.30 8.04 26.52
CA GLU A 49 13.92 8.07 25.10
C GLU A 49 12.45 7.68 24.87
N ARG A 50 11.82 7.06 25.88
CA ARG A 50 10.42 6.57 25.86
C ARG A 50 9.39 7.69 26.03
N THR A 51 9.35 8.58 25.05
CA THR A 51 8.31 9.61 24.98
C THR A 51 6.96 9.01 24.55
N LYS A 52 5.84 9.68 24.88
CA LYS A 52 4.50 9.29 24.40
C LYS A 52 4.43 9.19 22.86
N LYS A 53 5.16 10.06 22.15
CA LYS A 53 5.20 10.05 20.68
C LYS A 53 5.96 8.83 20.13
N GLN A 54 7.09 8.50 20.75
CA GLN A 54 7.86 7.29 20.42
C GLN A 54 6.99 6.04 20.59
N GLN A 55 6.26 5.92 21.71
CA GLN A 55 5.40 4.76 21.98
C GLN A 55 4.29 4.59 20.93
N ILE A 56 3.67 5.68 20.48
CA ILE A 56 2.66 5.66 19.42
C ILE A 56 3.27 5.13 18.11
N ILE A 57 4.45 5.64 17.73
CA ILE A 57 5.12 5.20 16.50
C ILE A 57 5.58 3.74 16.62
N GLN A 58 6.06 3.33 17.80
CA GLN A 58 6.43 1.95 18.08
C GLN A 58 5.23 1.01 17.96
N GLU A 59 4.06 1.40 18.46
CA GLU A 59 2.83 0.62 18.31
C GLU A 59 2.43 0.50 16.83
N ILE A 60 2.55 1.58 16.06
CA ILE A 60 2.29 1.59 14.61
C ILE A 60 3.25 0.65 13.86
N VAL A 61 4.52 0.58 14.25
CA VAL A 61 5.53 -0.31 13.61
C VAL A 61 5.41 -1.75 14.12
N ALA A 62 5.07 -1.96 15.39
CA ALA A 62 4.91 -3.31 15.96
C ALA A 62 3.61 -3.99 15.52
N GLY A 63 2.54 -3.22 15.30
CA GLY A 63 1.23 -3.69 14.83
C GLY A 63 1.15 -3.97 13.34
N ASP A 64 2.27 -4.22 12.65
CA ASP A 64 2.36 -4.05 11.20
C ASP A 64 1.96 -5.27 10.34
N THR A 65 1.21 -6.19 10.92
CA THR A 65 0.69 -7.38 10.21
C THR A 65 -0.02 -7.02 8.90
N ALA A 66 -0.71 -5.86 8.86
CA ALA A 66 -1.41 -5.40 7.68
C ALA A 66 -0.46 -4.95 6.55
N ARG A 67 0.66 -4.26 6.82
CA ARG A 67 1.60 -3.86 5.76
C ARG A 67 2.47 -5.05 5.35
N THR A 68 2.87 -5.92 6.28
CA THR A 68 3.61 -7.15 5.94
C THR A 68 2.80 -8.04 5.00
N LEU A 69 1.50 -8.18 5.23
CA LEU A 69 0.60 -8.96 4.37
C LEU A 69 0.00 -8.16 3.22
N ALA A 70 0.40 -6.91 3.01
CA ALA A 70 -0.12 -6.05 1.95
C ALA A 70 -0.03 -6.67 0.54
N PRO A 71 1.06 -7.37 0.15
CA PRO A 71 1.14 -7.99 -1.17
C PRO A 71 0.01 -8.99 -1.42
N ILE A 72 -0.48 -9.65 -0.38
CA ILE A 72 -1.54 -10.66 -0.48
C ILE A 72 -2.91 -10.01 -0.30
N THR A 73 -3.07 -9.18 0.73
CA THR A 73 -4.37 -8.56 1.09
C THR A 73 -4.84 -7.52 0.08
N THR A 74 -3.94 -6.93 -0.72
CA THR A 74 -4.32 -5.98 -1.78
C THR A 74 -4.86 -6.66 -3.04
N ILE A 75 -4.57 -7.95 -3.28
CA ILE A 75 -4.97 -8.68 -4.50
C ILE A 75 -6.50 -8.64 -4.74
N PRO A 76 -7.36 -8.98 -3.76
CA PRO A 76 -8.81 -8.95 -3.96
C PRO A 76 -9.32 -7.56 -4.34
N ILE A 77 -8.79 -6.50 -3.70
CA ILE A 77 -9.18 -5.11 -3.95
C ILE A 77 -8.85 -4.73 -5.40
N ILE A 78 -7.66 -5.09 -5.86
CA ILE A 78 -7.19 -4.75 -7.21
C ILE A 78 -7.96 -5.49 -8.30
N ILE A 79 -8.36 -6.74 -8.04
CA ILE A 79 -9.23 -7.50 -8.94
C ILE A 79 -10.58 -6.79 -9.09
N ILE A 80 -11.17 -6.30 -8.00
CA ILE A 80 -12.44 -5.55 -8.04
C ILE A 80 -12.28 -4.28 -8.89
N PHE A 81 -11.23 -3.48 -8.64
CA PHE A 81 -10.96 -2.28 -9.44
C PHE A 81 -10.69 -2.58 -10.92
N GLY A 82 -9.99 -3.68 -11.21
CA GLY A 82 -9.81 -4.18 -12.57
C GLY A 82 -11.14 -4.47 -13.26
N PHE A 83 -12.02 -5.21 -12.59
CA PHE A 83 -13.33 -5.56 -13.13
C PHE A 83 -14.21 -4.32 -13.38
N LEU A 84 -14.20 -3.36 -12.46
CA LEU A 84 -14.90 -2.07 -12.62
C LEU A 84 -14.36 -1.30 -13.83
N PHE A 85 -13.03 -1.21 -13.97
CA PHE A 85 -12.40 -0.54 -15.10
C PHE A 85 -12.75 -1.23 -16.44
N TRP A 86 -12.68 -2.55 -16.50
CA TRP A 86 -13.12 -3.29 -17.69
C TRP A 86 -14.59 -3.02 -18.05
N SER A 87 -15.47 -2.99 -17.04
CA SER A 87 -16.90 -2.72 -17.22
C SER A 87 -17.15 -1.32 -17.79
N THR A 88 -16.45 -0.30 -17.28
CA THR A 88 -16.54 1.06 -17.83
C THR A 88 -16.07 1.14 -19.28
N LEU A 89 -14.94 0.51 -19.62
CA LEU A 89 -14.45 0.42 -21.02
C LEU A 89 -15.44 -0.29 -21.95
N LYS A 90 -16.20 -1.27 -21.44
CA LYS A 90 -17.24 -1.97 -22.18
C LYS A 90 -18.43 -1.05 -22.46
N ILE A 91 -18.91 -0.31 -21.46
CA ILE A 91 -20.06 0.61 -21.57
C ILE A 91 -19.74 1.79 -22.48
N VAL A 92 -18.62 2.49 -22.23
CA VAL A 92 -18.21 3.67 -23.02
C VAL A 92 -18.00 3.30 -24.48
N GLY A 93 -17.38 2.15 -24.75
CA GLY A 93 -17.18 1.69 -26.12
C GLY A 93 -18.45 1.24 -26.85
N ARG A 94 -19.56 0.97 -26.15
CA ARG A 94 -20.87 0.73 -26.78
C ARG A 94 -21.55 2.04 -27.15
N LYS A 95 -21.51 3.05 -26.25
CA LYS A 95 -22.06 4.39 -26.51
C LYS A 95 -21.41 5.11 -27.69
N LYS A 96 -20.14 4.83 -28.00
CA LYS A 96 -19.43 5.41 -29.16
C LYS A 96 -19.84 4.84 -30.52
N LEU A 97 -20.59 3.74 -30.55
CA LEU A 97 -21.04 3.02 -31.76
C LEU A 97 -22.54 3.17 -32.02
N THR A 98 -23.25 3.93 -31.18
CA THR A 98 -24.67 4.29 -31.32
C THR A 98 -24.74 5.76 -31.66
#